data_AF-D0VE96-F1
#
_entry.id   AF-D0VE96-F1
#
_cell.length_a   1.000
_cell.length_b   1.000
_cell.length_c   1.000
_cell.angle_alpha   90.00
_cell.angle_beta   90.00
_cell.angle_gamma   90.00
#
_symmetry.space_group_name_H-M   'P 1'
#
loop_
_entity.id
_entity.type
_entity.pdbx_description
1 polymer ?
#
loop_
_entity_poly.entity_id
_entity_poly.type
_entity_poly.pdbx_seq_one_letter_code
_entity_poly.pdbx_strand_id
1 'polypeptide(L)'
;MTPQETPPELAEWVEERAALLVKTARRISQEGPVREGQSAAEWLIPLLEDFSHAERITKRAAHLLAAYALRNGLTTQTEVARAMGLTVTAAANRSASRLARETWAEVWPDRP
;
A
#
# COMPACT_ATOMS: atom_id res chain seq x y z
N MET A 1 29.18 -1.83 -7.34
CA MET A 1 27.75 -2.16 -7.52
C MET A 1 27.16 -1.11 -8.42
N THR A 2 26.69 -1.49 -9.61
CA THR A 2 25.87 -0.61 -10.46
C THR A 2 24.60 -0.23 -9.68
N PRO A 3 24.13 1.02 -9.71
CA PRO A 3 22.84 1.36 -9.13
C PRO A 3 21.80 0.48 -9.79
N GLN A 4 21.11 -0.36 -9.01
CA GLN A 4 20.01 -1.14 -9.54
C GLN A 4 18.84 -0.17 -9.67
N GLU A 5 18.59 0.28 -10.90
CA GLU A 5 17.48 1.16 -11.20
C GLU A 5 16.15 0.49 -10.82
N THR A 6 15.23 1.26 -10.27
CA THR A 6 13.89 0.76 -9.96
C THR A 6 13.21 0.36 -11.27
N PRO A 7 12.70 -0.88 -11.41
CA PRO A 7 12.01 -1.31 -12.61
C PRO A 7 10.87 -0.35 -12.96
N PRO A 8 10.72 0.05 -14.24
CA PRO A 8 9.73 1.04 -14.64
C PRO A 8 8.30 0.59 -14.28
N GLU A 9 8.02 -0.71 -14.33
CA GLU A 9 6.70 -1.26 -14.01
C GLU A 9 6.36 -1.07 -12.52
N LEU A 10 7.37 -1.18 -11.63
CA LEU A 10 7.18 -0.90 -10.20
C LEU A 10 6.98 0.59 -9.95
N ALA A 11 7.75 1.44 -10.63
CA ALA A 11 7.63 2.89 -10.50
C ALA A 11 6.24 3.38 -10.93
N GLU A 12 5.78 2.97 -12.11
CA GLU A 12 4.45 3.28 -12.64
C GLU A 12 3.35 2.78 -11.70
N TRP A 13 3.44 1.52 -11.26
CA TRP A 13 2.45 0.96 -10.33
C TRP A 13 2.38 1.74 -9.01
N VAL A 14 3.51 2.13 -8.44
CA VAL A 14 3.54 2.95 -7.20
C VAL A 14 2.95 4.33 -7.44
N GLU A 15 3.24 4.96 -8.57
CA GLU A 15 2.71 6.28 -8.94
C GLU A 15 1.18 6.25 -9.07
N GLU A 16 0.62 5.24 -9.75
CA GLU A 16 -0.83 5.06 -9.86
C GLU A 16 -1.49 4.93 -8.48
N ARG A 17 -0.90 4.11 -7.58
CA ARG A 17 -1.45 3.91 -6.24
C ARG A 17 -1.32 5.15 -5.37
N ALA A 18 -0.26 5.93 -5.52
CA ALA A 18 -0.12 7.24 -4.88
C ALA A 18 -1.19 8.22 -5.36
N ALA A 19 -1.47 8.27 -6.67
CA ALA A 19 -2.54 9.09 -7.23
C ALA A 19 -3.92 8.69 -6.69
N LEU A 20 -4.20 7.39 -6.58
CA LEU A 20 -5.45 6.89 -5.96
C LEU A 20 -5.57 7.28 -4.48
N LEU A 21 -4.47 7.23 -3.71
CA LEU A 21 -4.46 7.70 -2.32
C LEU A 21 -4.76 9.19 -2.22
N VAL A 22 -4.15 10.02 -3.06
CA VAL A 22 -4.42 11.47 -3.09
C VAL A 22 -5.90 11.73 -3.43
N LYS A 23 -6.46 11.02 -4.40
CA LYS A 23 -7.89 11.13 -4.74
C LYS A 23 -8.79 10.74 -3.57
N THR A 24 -8.45 9.66 -2.85
CA THR A 24 -9.22 9.17 -1.69
C THR A 24 -9.14 10.15 -0.52
N ALA A 25 -7.95 10.66 -0.22
CA ALA A 25 -7.74 11.66 0.83
C ALA A 25 -8.53 12.96 0.57
N ARG A 26 -8.62 13.39 -0.69
CA ARG A 26 -9.45 14.54 -1.07
C ARG A 26 -10.93 14.31 -0.77
N ARG A 27 -11.46 13.12 -1.07
CA ARG A 27 -12.86 12.78 -0.75
C ARG A 27 -13.11 12.80 0.76
N ILE A 28 -12.25 12.12 1.54
CA ILE A 28 -12.31 12.11 3.01
C ILE A 28 -12.34 13.55 3.57
N SER A 29 -11.47 14.42 3.06
CA SER A 29 -11.40 15.83 3.48
C SER A 29 -12.64 16.63 3.12
N GLN A 30 -13.27 16.36 1.98
CA GLN A 30 -14.48 17.06 1.53
C GLN A 30 -15.71 16.60 2.32
N GLU A 31 -15.70 15.36 2.78
CA GLU A 31 -16.84 14.74 3.44
C GLU A 31 -16.90 14.98 4.97
N GLY A 32 -15.78 15.42 5.57
CA GLY A 32 -15.57 15.50 7.02
C GLY A 32 -16.14 16.69 7.82
N PRO A 33 -16.36 17.91 7.29
CA PRO A 33 -16.88 19.01 8.12
C PRO A 33 -18.41 18.99 8.18
N VAL A 34 -18.94 18.72 9.38
CA VAL A 34 -20.29 19.03 9.94
C VAL A 34 -21.44 19.10 8.92
N ARG A 35 -22.29 18.07 8.92
CA ARG A 35 -23.47 17.99 8.05
C ARG A 35 -24.74 18.13 8.86
N GLU A 36 -25.24 19.35 8.98
CA GLU A 36 -26.53 19.62 9.60
C GLU A 36 -27.65 18.89 8.84
N GLY A 37 -28.50 18.15 9.56
CA GLY A 37 -29.67 17.48 8.99
C GLY A 37 -29.43 16.11 8.35
N GLN A 38 -28.20 15.60 8.30
CA GLN A 38 -27.91 14.21 7.86
C GLN A 38 -27.83 13.25 9.06
N SER A 39 -28.37 12.05 8.90
CA SER A 39 -28.21 10.98 9.89
C SER A 39 -26.75 10.51 9.94
N ALA A 40 -26.33 9.96 11.09
CA ALA A 40 -24.97 9.47 11.25
C ALA A 40 -24.58 8.41 10.19
N ALA A 41 -25.53 7.56 9.80
CA ALA A 41 -25.31 6.50 8.81
C ALA A 41 -25.02 7.06 7.41
N GLU A 42 -25.64 8.17 7.02
CA GLU A 42 -25.52 8.78 5.68
C GLU A 42 -24.12 9.31 5.39
N TRP A 43 -23.37 9.71 6.41
CA TRP A 43 -21.99 10.18 6.24
C TRP A 43 -20.94 9.16 6.72
N LEU A 44 -21.26 8.34 7.72
CA LEU A 44 -20.29 7.40 8.30
C LEU A 44 -19.96 6.25 7.36
N ILE A 45 -20.95 5.67 6.66
CA ILE A 45 -20.72 4.53 5.76
C ILE A 45 -19.82 4.92 4.59
N PRO A 46 -20.07 6.01 3.83
CA PRO A 46 -19.17 6.44 2.77
C PRO A 46 -17.75 6.76 3.27
N LEU A 47 -17.63 7.38 4.45
CA LEU A 47 -16.34 7.68 5.05
C LEU A 47 -15.56 6.40 5.40
N LEU A 48 -16.23 5.39 5.97
CA LEU A 48 -15.63 4.08 6.25
C LEU A 48 -15.20 3.37 4.96
N GLU A 49 -15.97 3.48 3.89
CA GLU A 49 -15.61 2.93 2.58
C GLU A 49 -14.32 3.57 2.04
N ASP A 50 -14.18 4.89 2.20
CA ASP A 50 -12.99 5.62 1.75
C ASP A 50 -11.75 5.29 2.58
N PHE A 51 -11.86 5.26 3.91
CA PHE A 51 -10.76 4.80 4.75
C PHE A 51 -10.38 3.35 4.45
N SER A 52 -11.36 2.47 4.24
CA SER A 52 -11.12 1.07 3.85
C SER A 52 -10.44 0.97 2.48
N HIS A 53 -10.79 1.84 1.54
CA HIS A 53 -10.13 1.89 0.24
C HIS A 53 -8.67 2.35 0.36
N ALA A 54 -8.40 3.41 1.12
CA ALA A 54 -7.04 3.87 1.40
C ALA A 54 -6.20 2.80 2.12
N GLU A 55 -6.79 2.09 3.11
CA GLU A 55 -6.14 0.97 3.79
C GLU A 55 -5.75 -0.14 2.81
N ARG A 56 -6.66 -0.53 1.91
CA ARG A 56 -6.36 -1.55 0.89
C ARG A 56 -5.19 -1.15 -0.01
N ILE A 57 -5.17 0.10 -0.48
CA ILE A 57 -4.08 0.59 -1.34
C ILE A 57 -2.74 0.58 -0.58
N THR A 58 -2.70 1.18 0.61
CA THR A 58 -1.47 1.25 1.42
C THR A 58 -0.96 -0.13 1.81
N LYS A 59 -1.83 -1.05 2.20
CA LYS A 59 -1.46 -2.42 2.56
C LYS A 59 -0.85 -3.18 1.39
N ARG A 60 -1.42 -3.04 0.19
CA ARG A 60 -0.85 -3.68 -1.02
C ARG A 60 0.53 -3.12 -1.36
N ALA A 61 0.67 -1.79 -1.37
CA ALA A 61 1.95 -1.14 -1.63
C ALA A 61 3.02 -1.55 -0.60
N ALA A 62 2.68 -1.52 0.68
CA ALA A 62 3.55 -1.96 1.77
C ALA A 62 4.04 -3.40 1.61
N HIS A 63 3.14 -4.32 1.24
CA HIS A 63 3.50 -5.73 1.02
C HIS A 63 4.35 -5.93 -0.23
N LEU A 64 4.03 -5.26 -1.35
CA LEU A 64 4.80 -5.33 -2.58
C LEU A 64 6.21 -4.78 -2.40
N LEU A 65 6.35 -3.59 -1.82
CA LEU A 65 7.65 -2.93 -1.62
C LEU A 65 8.55 -3.72 -0.67
N ALA A 66 7.98 -4.27 0.43
CA ALA A 66 8.72 -5.16 1.32
C ALA A 66 9.17 -6.44 0.59
N ALA A 67 8.30 -7.04 -0.22
CA ALA A 67 8.66 -8.21 -1.02
C ALA A 67 9.76 -7.91 -2.03
N TYR A 68 9.64 -6.80 -2.77
CA TYR A 68 10.62 -6.36 -3.74
C TYR A 68 11.99 -6.10 -3.10
N ALA A 69 12.03 -5.35 -2.00
CA ALA A 69 13.27 -5.00 -1.33
C ALA A 69 14.00 -6.24 -0.78
N LEU A 70 13.26 -7.21 -0.21
CA LEU A 70 13.85 -8.44 0.34
C LEU A 70 14.23 -9.46 -0.75
N ARG A 71 13.39 -9.68 -1.77
CA ARG A 71 13.67 -10.63 -2.86
C ARG A 71 14.90 -10.23 -3.68
N ASN A 72 15.11 -8.92 -3.87
CA ASN A 72 16.24 -8.40 -4.63
C ASN A 72 17.46 -8.07 -3.75
N GLY A 73 17.42 -8.38 -2.45
CA GLY A 73 18.55 -8.14 -1.54
C GLY A 73 18.92 -6.66 -1.36
N LEU A 74 17.96 -5.74 -1.55
CA LEU A 74 18.18 -4.29 -1.46
C LEU A 74 18.26 -3.80 0.00
N THR A 75 17.72 -4.58 0.94
CA THR A 75 17.65 -4.26 2.36
C THR A 75 17.45 -5.53 3.19
N THR A 76 17.54 -5.41 4.51
CA THR A 76 17.33 -6.49 5.47
C THR A 76 15.90 -6.50 6.04
N GLN A 77 15.47 -7.65 6.58
CA GLN A 77 14.19 -7.75 7.29
C GLN A 77 14.10 -6.79 8.49
N THR A 78 15.23 -6.53 9.15
CA THR A 78 15.34 -5.58 10.27
C THR A 78 15.08 -4.14 9.84
N GLU A 79 15.62 -3.73 8.70
CA GLU A 79 15.41 -2.38 8.15
C GLU A 79 13.96 -2.20 7.69
N VAL A 80 13.37 -3.21 7.04
CA VAL A 80 11.94 -3.21 6.68
C VAL A 80 11.07 -3.14 7.92
N ALA A 81 11.34 -3.95 8.94
CA ALA A 81 10.61 -3.95 10.20
C ALA A 81 10.64 -2.57 10.88
N ARG A 82 11.82 -1.93 10.91
CA ARG A 82 12.00 -0.58 11.44
C ARG A 82 11.21 0.46 10.65
N ALA A 83 11.33 0.46 9.32
CA ALA A 83 10.66 1.44 8.46
C ALA A 83 9.12 1.37 8.57
N MET A 84 8.59 0.17 8.81
CA MET A 84 7.15 -0.07 8.87
C MET A 84 6.59 -0.10 10.30
N GLY A 85 7.43 -0.01 11.33
CA GLY A 85 7.02 -0.06 12.74
C GLY A 85 6.48 -1.41 13.22
N LEU A 86 7.09 -2.55 12.82
CA LEU A 86 6.68 -3.89 13.27
C LEU A 86 7.86 -4.75 13.71
N THR A 87 7.55 -5.97 14.13
CA THR A 87 8.56 -6.99 14.44
C THR A 87 9.23 -7.53 13.18
N VAL A 88 10.46 -8.04 13.32
CA VAL A 88 11.21 -8.69 12.23
C VAL A 88 10.41 -9.85 11.63
N THR A 89 9.77 -10.67 12.47
CA THR A 89 8.90 -11.77 12.03
C THR A 89 7.72 -11.27 11.20
N ALA A 90 7.09 -10.16 11.59
CA ALA A 90 5.99 -9.57 10.81
C ALA A 90 6.47 -9.05 9.45
N ALA A 91 7.66 -8.44 9.38
CA ALA A 91 8.26 -8.01 8.11
C ALA A 91 8.55 -9.20 7.18
N ALA A 92 9.13 -10.27 7.71
CA ALA A 92 9.36 -11.51 6.95
C ALA A 92 8.03 -12.08 6.40
N ASN A 93 7.02 -12.22 7.27
CA ASN A 93 5.70 -12.74 6.90
C ASN A 93 5.00 -11.88 5.85
N ARG A 94 5.19 -10.56 5.85
CA ARG A 94 4.61 -9.68 4.81
C ARG A 94 5.14 -9.99 3.42
N SER A 95 6.46 -10.16 3.28
CA SER A 95 7.06 -10.48 1.98
C SER A 95 6.63 -11.84 1.44
N ALA A 96 6.34 -12.80 2.32
CA ALA A 96 5.86 -14.13 1.99
C ALA A 96 4.32 -14.24 1.92
N SER A 97 3.59 -13.17 2.24
CA SER A 97 2.13 -13.20 2.35
C SER A 97 1.45 -13.48 1.00
N ARG A 98 0.21 -13.99 1.06
CA ARG A 98 -0.65 -14.14 -0.11
C ARG A 98 -0.83 -12.81 -0.86
N LEU A 99 -1.07 -11.72 -0.12
CA LEU A 99 -1.25 -10.39 -0.68
C LEU A 99 0.00 -9.88 -1.43
N ALA A 100 1.20 -10.19 -0.91
CA ALA A 100 2.44 -9.87 -1.60
C ALA A 100 2.56 -10.64 -2.92
N ARG A 101 2.21 -11.92 -2.95
CA ARG A 101 2.21 -12.72 -4.19
C ARG A 101 1.18 -12.23 -5.21
N GLU A 102 -0.04 -11.97 -4.79
CA GLU A 102 -1.11 -11.46 -5.67
C GLU A 102 -0.74 -10.08 -6.24
N THR A 103 -0.18 -9.20 -5.41
CA THR A 103 0.26 -7.87 -5.88
C THR A 103 1.50 -7.96 -6.75
N TRP A 104 2.43 -8.89 -6.47
CA TRP A 104 3.58 -9.15 -7.33
C TRP A 104 3.15 -9.59 -8.74
N ALA A 105 2.21 -10.53 -8.82
CA ALA A 105 1.67 -11.01 -10.10
C ALA A 105 0.89 -9.93 -10.88
N GLU A 106 0.36 -8.91 -10.20
CA GLU A 106 -0.25 -7.75 -10.86
C GLU A 106 0.81 -6.87 -11.54
N VAL A 107 1.98 -6.67 -10.91
CA VAL A 107 3.06 -5.84 -11.46
C VAL A 107 3.90 -6.61 -12.49
N TRP A 108 4.16 -7.88 -12.23
CA TRP A 108 4.95 -8.75 -13.10
C TRP A 108 4.22 -10.08 -13.35
N PRO A 109 3.21 -10.10 -14.24
CA PRO A 109 2.44 -11.32 -14.52
C PRO A 109 3.30 -12.46 -15.08
N ASP A 110 4.38 -12.12 -15.79
CA ASP A 110 5.29 -13.09 -16.40
C ASP A 110 6.48 -13.48 -15.50
N ARG A 111 6.53 -13.00 -14.25
CA ARG A 111 7.63 -13.30 -13.29
C ARG A 111 7.08 -13.92 -12.00
N PRO A 112 7.12 -15.26 -11.85
CA PRO A 112 6.59 -15.94 -10.65
C PRO A 112 7.34 -15.58 -9.35
#